data_AF-A0A401FQ80-F1
#
_entry.id   AF-A0A401FQ80-F1
#
_cell.length_a   1.000
_cell.length_b   1.000
_cell.length_c   1.000
_cell.angle_alpha   90.00
_cell.angle_beta   90.00
_cell.angle_gamma   90.00
#
_symmetry.space_group_name_H-M   'P 1'
#
loop_
_entity.id
_entity.type
_entity.pdbx_description
1 polymer ?
#
loop_
_entity_poly.entity_id
_entity_poly.type
_entity_poly.pdbx_seq_one_letter_code
_entity_poly.pdbx_strand_id
1 'polypeptide(L)' 'MPKRKLETKKCPYCSVVLGINDTLCFSCKRKVGPSNKYGIAKKPFDWKAYLMLILSVGAFIWFTMWSFGKK' A
#
# COMPACT_ATOMS: atom_id res chain seq x y z
N MET A 1 12.74 16.49 21.35
CA MET A 1 13.76 15.56 20.80
C MET A 1 13.87 15.77 19.29
N PRO A 2 15.01 16.26 18.77
CA PRO A 2 15.18 16.54 17.34
C PRO A 2 15.18 15.21 16.56
N LYS A 3 14.36 15.14 15.51
CA LYS A 3 14.28 13.96 14.63
C LYS A 3 15.60 13.81 13.88
N ARG A 4 16.39 12.76 14.13
CA ARG A 4 17.53 12.44 13.28
C ARG A 4 17.01 12.22 11.86
N LYS A 5 17.44 13.09 10.93
CA LYS A 5 17.15 12.96 9.51
C LYS A 5 17.86 11.70 9.04
N LEU A 6 17.13 10.60 8.87
CA LEU A 6 17.69 9.41 8.25
C LEU A 6 17.94 9.77 6.78
N GLU A 7 19.19 9.96 6.37
CA GLU A 7 19.53 10.31 4.98
C GLU A 7 18.99 9.27 3.98
N THR A 8 18.82 8.04 4.45
CA THR A 8 18.35 6.89 3.70
C THR A 8 17.12 6.24 4.32
N LYS A 9 16.25 5.67 3.48
CA LYS A 9 15.10 4.87 3.89
C LYS A 9 15.11 3.49 3.24
N LYS A 10 14.60 2.49 3.94
CA LYS A 10 14.51 1.11 3.46
C LYS A 10 13.18 0.87 2.74
N CYS A 11 13.23 0.25 1.56
CA CYS A 11 12.02 -0.11 0.82
C CYS A 11 11.24 -1.21 1.57
N PRO A 12 9.91 -1.07 1.77
CA PRO A 12 9.10 -2.08 2.45
C PRO A 12 8.89 -3.36 1.62
N TYR A 13 9.16 -3.31 0.31
CA TYR A 13 8.91 -4.43 -0.60
C TYR A 13 10.13 -5.32 -0.81
N CYS A 14 11.28 -4.70 -1.08
CA CYS A 14 12.51 -5.38 -1.50
C CYS A 14 13.70 -5.11 -0.56
N SER A 15 13.44 -4.46 0.58
CA SER A 15 14.44 -4.19 1.63
C SER A 15 15.69 -3.40 1.19
N VAL A 16 15.72 -2.88 -0.05
CA VAL A 16 16.81 -2.05 -0.56
C VAL A 16 16.82 -0.66 0.08
N VAL A 17 17.99 -0.04 0.17
CA VAL A 17 18.20 1.30 0.71
C VAL A 17 18.01 2.34 -0.41
N LEU A 18 17.16 3.34 -0.17
CA LEU A 18 16.88 4.46 -1.07
C LEU A 18 17.18 5.79 -0.38
N GLY A 19 17.33 6.86 -1.16
CA GLY A 19 17.38 8.22 -0.62
C GLY A 19 16.04 8.61 0.03
N ILE A 20 16.07 9.49 1.02
CA ILE A 20 14.84 9.84 1.76
C ILE A 20 13.75 10.47 0.87
N ASN A 21 14.16 11.18 -0.18
CA ASN A 21 13.28 11.89 -1.12
C ASN A 21 12.80 11.01 -2.29
N ASP A 22 13.35 9.81 -2.46
CA ASP A 22 12.96 8.95 -3.58
C ASP A 22 11.53 8.45 -3.41
N THR A 23 10.64 8.78 -4.35
CA THR A 23 9.24 8.32 -4.34
C THR A 23 9.04 7.02 -5.10
N LEU A 24 10.09 6.54 -5.77
CA LEU A 24 10.07 5.35 -6.61
C LEU A 24 11.33 4.52 -6.34
N CYS A 25 11.15 3.21 -6.14
CA CYS A 25 12.26 2.30 -5.90
C CYS A 25 12.98 1.92 -7.20
N PHE A 26 14.28 2.12 -7.27
CA PHE A 26 15.09 1.76 -8.44
C PHE A 26 15.11 0.25 -8.72
N SER A 27 14.99 -0.59 -7.69
CA SER A 27 15.01 -2.06 -7.83
C SER A 27 13.63 -2.62 -8.16
N CYS A 28 12.63 -2.38 -7.31
CA CYS A 28 11.30 -2.98 -7.49
C CYS A 28 10.33 -2.12 -8.32
N LYS A 29 10.72 -0.91 -8.70
CA LYS A 29 9.90 0.07 -9.45
C LYS A 29 8.55 0.42 -8.82
N ARG A 30 8.33 0.03 -7.55
CA ARG A 30 7.11 0.36 -6.81
C ARG A 30 7.21 1.75 -6.19
N LYS A 31 6.06 2.42 -6.09
CA LYS A 31 5.93 3.69 -5.36
C LYS A 31 6.19 3.46 -3.88
N VAL A 32 6.99 4.32 -3.27
CA VAL A 32 7.36 4.29 -1.86
C VAL A 32 7.08 5.65 -1.23
N GLY A 33 6.51 5.63 -0.02
CA GLY A 33 6.12 6.83 0.70
C GLY A 33 7.27 7.45 1.52
N PRO A 34 6.94 8.40 2.41
CA PRO A 34 7.90 8.99 3.34
C PRO A 34 8.45 7.95 4.33
N SER A 35 9.64 8.22 4.86
CA SER A 35 10.28 7.37 5.87
C SER A 35 9.54 7.44 7.21
N ASN A 36 9.31 6.28 7.82
CA ASN A 36 8.77 6.16 9.18
C ASN A 36 9.88 6.39 10.23
N LYS A 37 9.52 6.53 11.52
CA LYS A 37 10.48 6.70 12.63
C LYS A 37 11.56 5.61 12.72
N TYR A 38 11.31 4.45 12.11
CA TYR A 38 12.20 3.29 12.06
C TYR A 38 13.08 3.24 10.79
N GLY A 39 13.09 4.28 9.95
CA GLY A 39 13.86 4.29 8.71
C GLY A 39 13.29 3.44 7.57
N ILE A 40 12.04 2.98 7.70
CA ILE A 40 11.34 2.18 6.68
C ILE A 40 10.36 3.08 5.92
N ALA A 41 10.38 3.05 4.59
CA ALA A 41 9.44 3.81 3.78
C ALA A 41 8.00 3.29 3.97
N LYS A 42 7.04 4.20 4.17
CA LYS A 42 5.63 3.84 4.33
C LYS A 42 5.07 3.31 3.01
N LYS A 43 4.33 2.21 3.07
CA LYS A 43 3.60 1.67 1.92
C LYS A 43 2.51 2.66 1.50
N PRO A 44 2.45 3.09 0.22
CA PRO A 44 1.34 3.91 -0.25
C PRO A 44 0.03 3.13 -0.16
N PHE A 45 -1.07 3.84 0.10
CA PHE A 45 -2.38 3.21 0.19
C PHE A 45 -2.82 2.71 -1.19
N ASP A 46 -3.04 1.41 -1.32
CA ASP A 46 -3.42 0.76 -2.58
C ASP A 46 -4.93 0.88 -2.83
N TRP A 47 -5.40 2.09 -3.18
CA TRP A 47 -6.84 2.37 -3.36
C TRP A 47 -7.51 1.46 -4.40
N LYS A 48 -6.78 1.09 -5.46
CA LYS A 48 -7.28 0.20 -6.51
C LYS A 48 -7.62 -1.20 -6.00
N ALA A 49 -6.81 -1.73 -5.09
CA ALA A 49 -7.04 -3.05 -4.51
C ALA A 49 -8.28 -3.06 -3.62
N TYR A 50 -8.47 -2.01 -2.82
CA TYR A 50 -9.68 -1.85 -2.01
C TYR A 50 -10.94 -1.71 -2.87
N LEU A 51 -10.88 -0.96 -3.97
CA LEU A 51 -12.02 -0.80 -4.88
C LEU A 51 -12.42 -2.15 -5.51
N MET A 52 -11.46 -2.95 -5.97
CA MET A 52 -11.73 -4.29 -6.52
C MET A 52 -12.28 -5.25 -5.46
N LEU A 53 -11.79 -5.15 -4.22
CA LEU A 53 -12.30 -5.93 -3.11
C LEU A 53 -13.76 -5.59 -2.81
N ILE A 54 -14.10 -4.30 -2.73
CA ILE A 54 -15.48 -3.83 -2.51
C ILE A 54 -16.40 -4.28 -3.64
N LEU A 55 -15.96 -4.16 -4.90
CA LEU A 55 -16.74 -4.63 -6.05
C LEU A 55 -16.98 -6.14 -6.00
N SER A 56 -15.96 -6.93 -5.69
CA SER A 56 -16.06 -8.40 -5.66
C SER A 56 -17.00 -8.86 -4.54
N VAL A 57 -16.85 -8.27 -3.34
CA VAL A 57 -17.72 -8.58 -2.20
C VAL A 57 -19.15 -8.09 -2.45
N GLY A 58 -19.32 -6.88 -2.99
CA GLY A 58 -20.63 -6.33 -3.33
C GLY A 58 -21.37 -7.17 -4.37
N ALA A 59 -20.67 -7.60 -5.43
CA ALA A 59 -21.23 -8.49 -6.46
C ALA A 59 -21.63 -9.85 -5.87
N PHE A 60 -20.82 -10.40 -4.96
CA PHE A 60 -21.14 -11.66 -4.30
C PHE A 60 -22.37 -11.56 -3.39
N ILE A 61 -22.47 -10.49 -2.58
CA ILE A 61 -23.64 -10.24 -1.73
C ILE A 61 -24.88 -10.03 -2.59
N TRP A 62 -24.78 -9.22 -3.64
CA TRP A 62 -25.87 -9.00 -4.59
C TRP A 62 -26.34 -10.31 -5.21
N PHE A 63 -25.41 -11.15 -5.69
CA PHE A 63 -25.71 -12.43 -6.30
C PHE A 63 -26.41 -13.39 -5.32
N THR A 64 -25.92 -13.49 -4.08
CA THR A 64 -26.52 -14.36 -3.07
C THR A 64 -27.88 -13.85 -2.62
N MET A 65 -28.07 -12.54 -2.40
CA MET A 65 -29.38 -11.96 -2.10
C MET A 65 -30.38 -12.16 -3.24
N TRP A 66 -29.95 -12.00 -4.50
CA TRP A 66 -30.80 -12.25 -5.66
C TRP A 66 -31.17 -13.73 -5.82
N SER A 67 -30.19 -14.63 -5.63
CA SER A 67 -30.38 -16.08 -5.81
C SER A 67 -31.20 -16.73 -4.69
N PHE A 68 -31.06 -16.27 -3.45
CA PHE A 68 -31.68 -16.91 -2.29
C PHE A 68 -32.83 -16.08 -1.68
N GLY A 69 -32.92 -14.79 -1.99
CA GLY A 69 -34.00 -13.90 -1.54
C GLY A 69 -35.27 -13.93 -2.39
N LYS A 70 -35.27 -14.67 -3.52
CA LYS A 70 -36.49 -15.02 -4.27
C LYS A 70 -37.12 -16.30 -3.73
N LYS A 71 -37.56 -16.25 -2.47
CA LYS A 71 -38.53 -17.18 -1.89
C LYS A 71 -39.87 -16.49 -1.76
#